data_AF-A0A967IEI9-F1
#
_entry.id   AF-A0A967IEI9-F1
#
_cell.length_a   1.000
_cell.length_b   1.000
_cell.length_c   1.000
_cell.angle_alpha   90.00
_cell.angle_beta   90.00
_cell.angle_gamma   90.00
#
_symmetry.space_group_name_H-M   'P 1'
#
loop_
_entity.id
_entity.type
_entity.pdbx_description
1 polymer ?
#
loop_
_entity_poly.entity_id
_entity_poly.type
_entity_poly.pdbx_seq_one_letter_code
_entity_poly.pdbx_strand_id
1 'polypeptide(L)' 'MLQVARAITRFNRWIGRWASLAVLIIFVFLLADVIMRYLVGQPTVWTAELATLIFGVYAIIAGGYLLA' A
#
# COMPACT_ATOMS: atom_id res chain seq x y z
N MET A 1 12.94 -29.62 0.35
CA MET A 1 12.32 -28.68 -0.62
C MET A 1 10.98 -28.11 -0.13
N LEU A 2 10.02 -28.93 0.32
CA LEU A 2 8.69 -28.46 0.77
C LEU A 2 8.68 -27.61 2.07
N GLN A 3 9.69 -27.72 2.92
CA GLN A 3 9.77 -26.96 4.18
C GLN A 3 10.10 -25.48 3.95
N VAL A 4 11.01 -25.19 3.01
CA VAL A 4 11.38 -23.83 2.62
C VAL A 4 10.19 -23.12 1.97
N ALA A 5 9.49 -23.80 1.06
CA ALA A 5 8.27 -23.28 0.45
C ALA A 5 7.23 -22.92 1.51
N ARG A 6 6.94 -23.83 2.47
CA ARG A 6 6.00 -23.55 3.58
C ARG A 6 6.42 -22.37 4.45
N ALA A 7 7.72 -22.19 4.70
CA ALA A 7 8.23 -21.06 5.46
C ALA A 7 8.00 -19.73 4.71
N ILE A 8 8.30 -19.69 3.41
CA ILE A 8 8.06 -18.52 2.55
C ILE A 8 6.57 -18.17 2.51
N THR A 9 5.71 -19.18 2.32
CA THR A 9 4.26 -18.98 2.31
C THR A 9 3.76 -18.40 3.63
N ARG A 10 4.25 -18.90 4.77
CA ARG A 10 3.85 -18.39 6.10
C ARG A 10 4.34 -16.96 6.33
N PHE A 11 5.56 -16.65 5.92
CA PHE A 11 6.14 -15.32 6.01
C PHE A 11 5.36 -14.31 5.18
N ASN A 12 5.07 -14.67 3.93
CA ASN A 12 4.33 -13.84 3.02
C ASN A 12 2.89 -13.58 3.50
N ARG A 13 2.22 -14.60 4.07
CA ARG A 13 0.92 -14.42 4.74
C ARG A 13 0.98 -13.46 5.92
N TRP A 14 2.05 -13.49 6.70
CA TRP A 14 2.23 -12.57 7.82
C TRP A 14 2.45 -11.13 7.32
N ILE A 15 3.35 -10.92 6.34
CA ILE A 15 3.57 -9.60 5.75
C ILE A 15 2.30 -9.05 5.14
N GLY A 16 1.62 -9.80 4.28
CA GLY A 16 0.44 -9.29 3.57
C GLY A 16 -0.69 -8.86 4.50
N ARG A 17 -0.80 -9.49 5.67
CA ARG A 17 -1.79 -9.13 6.69
C ARG A 17 -1.51 -7.79 7.37
N TRP A 18 -0.24 -7.41 7.51
CA TRP A 18 0.16 -6.07 7.97
C TRP A 18 0.16 -5.07 6.83
N ALA A 19 0.61 -5.48 5.65
CA ALA A 19 0.66 -4.64 4.46
C ALA A 19 -0.73 -4.19 4.01
N SER A 20 -1.79 -4.99 4.22
CA SER A 20 -3.16 -4.59 3.92
C SER A 20 -3.57 -3.28 4.62
N LEU A 21 -3.00 -2.97 5.79
CA LEU A 21 -3.24 -1.71 6.49
C LEU A 21 -2.58 -0.51 5.80
N ALA A 22 -1.53 -0.73 4.99
CA ALA A 22 -0.87 0.34 4.24
C ALA A 22 -1.81 0.98 3.19
N VAL A 23 -2.87 0.29 2.75
CA VAL A 23 -3.90 0.88 1.90
C VAL A 23 -4.58 2.08 2.57
N LEU A 24 -4.70 2.07 3.90
CA LEU A 24 -5.27 3.18 4.66
C LEU A 24 -4.39 4.43 4.57
N ILE A 25 -3.07 4.26 4.48
CA ILE A 25 -2.14 5.38 4.30
C ILE A 25 -2.39 6.07 2.95
N ILE A 26 -2.56 5.28 1.88
CA ILE A 26 -2.90 5.80 0.55
C ILE A 26 -4.24 6.54 0.61
N PHE A 27 -5.23 5.97 1.30
CA PHE A 27 -6.55 6.59 1.47
C PHE A 27 -6.47 7.93 2.22
N VAL A 28 -5.64 8.03 3.26
CA VAL A 28 -5.41 9.28 3.99
C VAL A 28 -4.80 10.35 3.08
N PHE A 29 -3.83 10.00 2.23
CA PHE A 29 -3.28 10.96 1.26
C PHE A 29 -4.33 11.45 0.26
N LEU A 30 -5.20 10.55 -0.21
CA LEU A 30 -6.28 10.86 -1.12
C LEU A 30 -7.31 11.80 -0.47
N LEU A 31 -7.69 11.54 0.78
CA LEU A 31 -8.56 12.41 1.57
C LEU A 31 -7.93 13.77 1.83
N ALA A 32 -6.64 13.82 2.17
CA ALA A 32 -5.92 15.08 2.36
C ALA A 32 -5.97 15.93 1.09
N ASP A 33 -5.83 15.31 -0.08
CA ASP A 33 -5.92 16.00 -1.36
C ASP A 33 -7.31 16.57 -1.65
N VAL A 34 -8.36 15.80 -1.34
CA VAL A 34 -9.75 16.24 -1.45
C VAL A 34 -10.01 17.43 -0.51
N ILE A 35 -9.55 17.35 0.74
CA ILE A 35 -9.69 18.42 1.73
C ILE A 35 -8.97 19.68 1.26
N MET A 36 -7.72 19.57 0.80
CA MET A 36 -6.94 20.70 0.29
C MET A 36 -7.58 21.36 -0.92
N ARG A 37 -8.15 20.56 -1.84
CA ARG A 37 -8.88 21.07 -2.98
C ARG A 37 -10.10 21.90 -2.57
N TYR A 38 -10.84 21.48 -1.54
CA TYR A 38 -12.01 22.23 -1.08
C TYR A 38 -11.66 23.42 -0.19
N LEU A 39 -10.61 23.34 0.63
CA LEU A 39 -10.23 24.41 1.57
C LEU A 39 -9.33 25.48 0.94
N VAL A 40 -8.36 25.06 0.12
CA VAL A 40 -7.31 25.93 -0.45
C VAL A 40 -7.54 26.19 -1.95
N GLY A 41 -8.46 25.46 -2.58
CA GLY A 41 -8.76 25.60 -4.02
C GLY A 41 -7.73 24.92 -4.94
N GLN A 42 -6.69 24.30 -4.39
CA GLN A 42 -5.65 23.60 -5.13
C GLN A 42 -5.22 22.32 -4.40
N PRO A 43 -4.96 21.21 -5.12
CA PRO A 43 -4.43 20.00 -4.53
C PRO A 43 -2.98 20.17 -4.10
N THR A 44 -2.50 19.28 -3.26
CA THR A 44 -1.09 19.22 -2.87
C THR A 44 -0.28 18.63 -4.03
N VAL A 45 0.84 19.24 -4.40
CA VAL A 45 1.56 18.83 -5.64
C VAL A 45 2.22 17.45 -5.50
N TRP A 46 2.62 17.07 -4.28
CA TRP A 46 3.43 15.89 -4.00
C TRP A 46 2.62 14.65 -3.57
N THR A 47 1.36 14.82 -3.16
CA THR A 47 0.50 13.75 -2.62
C THR A 47 0.22 12.68 -3.67
N ALA A 48 0.00 13.07 -4.93
CA ALA A 48 -0.24 12.13 -6.03
C ALA A 48 1.01 11.28 -6.35
N GLU A 49 2.19 11.90 -6.38
CA GLU A 49 3.46 11.20 -6.63
C GLU A 49 3.78 10.23 -5.49
N LEU A 50 3.64 10.68 -4.24
CA LEU A 50 3.86 9.84 -3.06
C LEU A 50 2.85 8.69 -2.96
N ALA A 51 1.57 8.93 -3.26
CA ALA A 51 0.56 7.88 -3.31
C ALA A 51 0.91 6.81 -4.35
N THR A 52 1.42 7.21 -5.52
CA THR A 52 1.84 6.29 -6.59
C THR A 52 3.05 5.44 -6.17
N LEU A 53 4.06 6.05 -5.53
CA LEU A 53 5.23 5.34 -5.03
C LEU A 53 4.86 4.31 -3.95
N ILE A 54 4.01 4.71 -2.99
CA ILE A 54 3.51 3.82 -1.94
C ILE A 54 2.68 2.69 -2.55
N PHE A 55 1.83 3.00 -3.53
CA PHE A 55 1.04 2.00 -4.24
C PHE A 55 1.92 0.99 -4.99
N GLY A 56 3.02 1.42 -5.61
CA GLY A 56 3.96 0.51 -6.28
C GLY A 56 4.55 -0.52 -5.32
N VAL A 57 5.01 -0.09 -4.14
CA VAL A 57 5.50 -1.00 -3.09
C VAL A 57 4.38 -1.91 -2.58
N TYR A 58 3.19 -1.35 -2.33
CA TYR A 58 2.02 -2.10 -1.89
C TYR A 58 1.64 -3.19 -2.90
N ALA A 59 1.65 -2.90 -4.20
CA ALA A 59 1.30 -3.84 -5.26
C ALA A 59 2.25 -5.04 -5.33
N ILE A 60 3.56 -4.81 -5.13
CA ILE A 60 4.56 -5.89 -5.11
C ILE A 60 4.32 -6.82 -3.92
N ILE A 61 4.10 -6.26 -2.73
CA ILE A 61 3.84 -7.03 -1.50
C ILE A 61 2.51 -7.79 -1.59
N ALA A 62 1.46 -7.14 -2.12
CA ALA A 62 0.15 -7.74 -2.33
C ALA A 62 0.21 -8.88 -3.36
N GLY A 63 0.97 -8.69 -4.44
CA GLY A 63 1.21 -9.73 -5.45
C GLY A 63 1.91 -10.96 -4.84
N GLY A 64 2.89 -10.72 -3.97
CA GLY A 64 3.45 -11.76 -3.11
C GLY A 64 2.33 -12.48 -2.37
N TYR A 65 1.62 -11.79 -1.46
CA TYR A 65 0.58 -12.37 -0.60
C TYR A 65 -0.48 -13.18 -1.35
N LEU A 66 -0.92 -12.69 -2.51
CA LEU A 66 -1.93 -13.34 -3.36
C LEU A 66 -1.49 -14.73 -3.84
N LEU A 67 -0.19 -14.94 -4.04
CA LEU A 67 0.38 -16.17 -4.59
C LEU A 67 0.78 -17.20 -3.51
N ALA A 68 0.52 -16.93 -2.21
CA ALA A 68 0.89 -17.80 -1.08
C ALA A 68 -0.30 -18.43 -0.33
#